data_AF-A0A133UI50-F1
#
_entry.id   AF-A0A133UI50-F1
#
_cell.length_a   1.000
_cell.length_b   1.000
_cell.length_c   1.000
_cell.angle_alpha   90.00
_cell.angle_beta   90.00
_cell.angle_gamma   90.00
#
_symmetry.space_group_name_H-M   'P 1'
#
loop_
_entity.id
_entity.type
_entity.pdbx_description
1 polymer ?
#
loop_
_entity_poly.entity_id
_entity_poly.type
_entity_poly.pdbx_seq_one_letter_code
_entity_poly.pdbx_strand_id
1 'polypeptide(L)'
;MFASDGNDQYSKALVEIFDVESINYGQLVKDREKGRVVGKTRRIVFGKISDSDIETVYVERYNLTLRNGISRLIRKSLCFSKCKEMLDNHLDVYQCYNNLIRINSALTIEKKKDEKNIERTPCMVEDITDHVWTWEELLKFKVPPTTG
;
A
#
# COMPACT_ATOMS: atom_id res chain seq x y z
N MET A 1 0.54 6.89 11.47
CA MET A 1 -0.76 6.33 11.89
C MET A 1 -0.86 4.90 11.40
N PHE A 2 -1.21 3.97 12.28
CA PHE A 2 -1.37 2.55 11.97
C PHE A 2 -2.85 2.17 12.04
N ALA A 3 -3.30 1.31 11.13
CA ALA A 3 -4.63 0.70 11.18
C ALA A 3 -4.53 -0.79 10.85
N SER A 4 -5.20 -1.63 11.63
CA SER A 4 -5.26 -3.07 11.37
C SER A 4 -6.67 -3.61 11.49
N ASP A 5 -6.84 -4.88 11.16
CA ASP A 5 -8.01 -5.64 11.60
C ASP A 5 -7.95 -5.90 13.11
N GLY A 6 -9.02 -6.45 13.68
CA GLY A 6 -9.12 -6.74 15.12
C GLY A 6 -8.16 -7.80 15.67
N ASN A 7 -7.08 -8.16 14.97
CA ASN A 7 -6.07 -9.10 15.45
C ASN A 7 -5.20 -8.45 16.56
N ASP A 8 -5.14 -9.10 17.71
CA ASP A 8 -4.48 -8.62 18.93
C ASP A 8 -2.94 -8.71 18.86
N GLN A 9 -2.40 -9.51 17.95
CA GLN A 9 -0.96 -9.68 17.76
C GLN A 9 -0.27 -8.37 17.33
N TYR A 10 -0.96 -7.53 16.56
CA TYR A 10 -0.42 -6.25 16.11
C TYR A 10 -0.20 -5.28 17.27
N SER A 11 -1.11 -5.26 18.25
CA SER A 11 -0.97 -4.40 19.43
C SER A 11 0.29 -4.75 20.22
N LYS A 12 0.60 -6.05 20.36
CA LYS A 12 1.80 -6.51 21.07
C LYS A 12 3.07 -6.15 20.30
N ALA A 13 3.11 -6.45 19.00
CA ALA A 13 4.27 -6.17 18.16
C ALA A 13 4.59 -4.67 18.07
N LEU A 14 3.57 -3.81 17.99
CA LEU A 14 3.77 -2.37 17.91
C LEU A 14 4.40 -1.79 19.17
N VAL A 15 4.02 -2.29 20.35
CA VAL A 15 4.59 -1.88 21.65
C VAL A 15 6.05 -2.35 21.81
N GLU A 16 6.42 -3.48 21.19
CA GLU A 16 7.80 -3.97 21.22
C GLU A 16 8.74 -3.16 20.31
N ILE A 17 8.22 -2.56 19.24
CA ILE A 17 9.02 -1.87 18.22
C ILE A 17 9.01 -0.35 18.43
N PHE A 18 7.90 0.22 18.89
CA PHE A 18 7.69 1.66 18.98
C PHE A 18 7.29 2.08 20.39
N ASP A 19 7.67 3.30 20.77
CA ASP A 19 7.17 3.92 21.99
C ASP A 19 5.69 4.28 21.83
N VAL A 20 4.86 3.89 22.81
CA VAL A 20 3.41 3.98 22.74
C VAL A 20 2.93 5.43 22.68
N GLU A 21 3.67 6.35 23.30
CA GLU A 21 3.35 7.79 23.26
C GLU A 21 3.65 8.42 21.90
N SER A 22 4.50 7.78 21.08
CA SER A 22 4.92 8.26 19.76
C SER A 22 4.02 7.76 18.62
N ILE A 23 3.11 6.81 18.89
CA ILE A 23 2.31 6.17 17.85
C ILE A 23 0.81 6.41 18.00
N ASN A 24 0.19 6.52 16.84
CA ASN A 24 -1.25 6.59 16.67
C ASN A 24 -1.69 5.28 16.01
N TYR A 25 -2.49 4.46 16.70
CA TYR A 25 -2.94 3.15 16.22
C TYR A 25 -4.44 2.89 16.49
N GLY A 26 -5.15 2.48 15.44
CA GLY A 26 -6.56 2.09 15.50
C GLY A 26 -6.81 0.70 14.89
N GLN A 27 -7.95 0.11 15.23
CA GLN A 27 -8.42 -1.17 14.72
C GLN A 27 -9.81 -1.03 14.12
N LEU A 28 -10.03 -1.69 12.98
CA LEU A 28 -11.34 -1.88 12.38
C LEU A 28 -11.77 -3.33 12.59
N VAL A 29 -12.72 -3.55 13.49
CA VAL A 29 -13.28 -4.86 13.81
C VAL A 29 -14.56 -5.07 13.00
N LYS A 30 -14.61 -6.14 12.21
CA LYS A 30 -15.81 -6.50 11.42
C LYS A 30 -16.77 -7.27 12.32
N ASP A 31 -17.96 -6.71 12.55
CA ASP A 31 -19.01 -7.38 13.32
C ASP A 31 -19.65 -8.46 12.44
N ARG A 32 -19.71 -9.69 12.95
CA ARG A 32 -20.19 -10.85 12.18
C ARG A 32 -21.33 -11.57 12.87
N GLU A 33 -22.37 -11.85 12.10
CA GLU A 33 -23.46 -12.74 12.50
C GLU A 33 -23.58 -13.89 11.51
N LYS A 34 -23.58 -15.13 12.02
CA LYS A 34 -23.66 -16.35 11.19
C LYS A 34 -22.64 -16.38 10.04
N GLY A 35 -21.44 -15.86 10.27
CA GLY A 35 -20.36 -15.80 9.29
C GLY A 35 -20.44 -14.67 8.26
N ARG A 36 -21.49 -13.84 8.28
CA ARG A 36 -21.61 -12.65 7.41
C ARG A 36 -21.22 -11.40 8.17
N VAL A 37 -20.55 -10.47 7.47
CA VAL A 37 -20.26 -9.14 8.03
C VAL A 37 -21.56 -8.33 8.06
N VAL A 38 -21.98 -7.91 9.25
CA VAL A 38 -23.20 -7.11 9.47
C VAL A 38 -22.89 -5.67 9.87
N GLY A 39 -21.64 -5.39 10.28
CA GLY A 39 -21.22 -4.08 10.72
C GLY A 39 -19.71 -3.97 10.80
N LYS A 40 -19.25 -2.77 11.19
CA LYS A 40 -17.85 -2.51 11.50
C LYS A 40 -17.77 -1.59 12.72
N THR A 41 -16.98 -2.00 13.69
CA THR A 41 -16.68 -1.25 14.90
C THR A 41 -15.25 -0.73 14.83
N ARG A 42 -15.07 0.56 15.10
CA ARG A 42 -13.76 1.19 15.15
C ARG A 42 -13.30 1.31 16.59
N ARG A 43 -12.02 1.05 16.81
CA ARG A 43 -11.41 1.10 18.14
C ARG A 43 -10.07 1.82 18.06
N ILE A 44 -9.92 2.90 18.80
CA ILE A 44 -8.62 3.52 19.03
C ILE A 44 -7.91 2.68 20.11
N VAL A 45 -6.69 2.23 19.81
CA VAL A 45 -5.88 1.43 20.75
C VAL A 45 -4.81 2.30 21.39
N PHE A 46 -4.09 3.11 20.60
CA PHE A 46 -3.07 4.04 21.08
C PHE A 46 -3.17 5.40 20.39
N GLY A 47 -2.78 6.45 21.12
CA GLY A 47 -2.71 7.82 20.61
C GLY A 47 -4.08 8.44 20.34
N LYS A 48 -4.10 9.43 19.44
CA LYS A 48 -5.29 10.21 19.08
C LYS A 48 -5.49 10.19 17.57
N ILE A 49 -6.49 9.43 17.13
CA ILE A 49 -6.87 9.28 15.71
C ILE A 49 -8.35 9.66 15.57
N SER A 50 -8.72 10.26 14.43
CA SER A 50 -10.13 10.38 14.08
C SER A 50 -10.68 9.02 13.68
N ASP A 51 -11.86 8.67 14.18
CA ASP A 51 -12.56 7.43 13.80
C ASP A 51 -12.74 7.32 12.27
N SER A 52 -12.89 8.43 11.54
CA SER A 52 -12.97 8.42 10.07
C SER A 52 -11.74 7.83 9.40
N ASP A 53 -10.58 7.93 10.04
CA ASP A 53 -9.28 7.60 9.45
C ASP A 53 -8.93 6.12 9.70
N ILE A 54 -9.62 5.46 10.64
CA ILE A 54 -9.45 4.02 10.92
C ILE A 54 -10.22 3.23 9.86
N GLU A 55 -9.58 3.02 8.71
CA GLU A 55 -10.12 2.21 7.62
C GLU A 55 -9.03 1.27 7.07
N THR A 56 -9.39 0.01 6.81
CA THR A 56 -8.45 -0.98 6.26
C THR A 56 -8.54 -1.10 4.75
N VAL A 57 -9.52 -0.46 4.11
CA VAL A 57 -9.82 -0.61 2.67
C VAL A 57 -8.60 -0.32 1.79
N TYR A 58 -7.82 0.70 2.12
CA TYR A 58 -6.62 1.07 1.36
C TYR A 58 -5.54 -0.01 1.46
N VAL A 59 -5.23 -0.48 2.68
CA VAL A 59 -4.24 -1.55 2.92
C VAL A 59 -4.71 -2.88 2.33
N GLU A 60 -6.00 -3.22 2.45
CA GLU A 60 -6.60 -4.41 1.87
C GLU A 60 -6.50 -4.38 0.33
N ARG A 61 -6.82 -3.23 -0.30
CA ARG A 61 -6.70 -3.03 -1.74
C ARG A 61 -5.24 -3.10 -2.19
N TYR A 62 -4.33 -2.47 -1.45
CA TYR A 62 -2.90 -2.52 -1.74
C TYR A 62 -2.37 -3.97 -1.69
N ASN A 63 -2.70 -4.71 -0.63
CA ASN A 63 -2.35 -6.12 -0.50
C ASN A 63 -2.94 -6.99 -1.63
N LEU A 64 -4.15 -6.67 -2.11
CA LEU A 64 -4.73 -7.34 -3.27
C LEU A 64 -3.95 -7.04 -4.55
N THR A 65 -3.58 -5.78 -4.80
CA THR A 65 -2.73 -5.39 -5.94
C THR A 65 -1.41 -6.16 -5.92
N LEU A 66 -0.73 -6.20 -4.77
CA LEU A 66 0.51 -6.96 -4.61
C LEU A 66 0.31 -8.45 -4.91
N ARG A 67 -0.71 -9.09 -4.33
CA ARG A 67 -0.97 -10.53 -4.57
C ARG A 67 -1.30 -10.87 -6.02
N ASN A 68 -1.97 -9.97 -6.73
CA ASN A 68 -2.30 -10.17 -8.14
C ASN A 68 -1.10 -9.96 -9.07
N GLY A 69 -0.18 -9.05 -8.71
CA GLY A 69 0.98 -8.75 -9.54
C GLY A 69 2.25 -9.53 -9.19
N ILE A 70 2.34 -10.07 -7.98
CA ILE A 70 3.52 -10.76 -7.47
C ILE A 70 3.21 -12.22 -7.24
N SER A 71 3.71 -13.08 -8.12
CA SER A 71 3.54 -14.54 -8.03
C SER A 71 4.11 -15.13 -6.73
N ARG A 72 5.07 -14.44 -6.10
CA ARG A 72 5.70 -14.84 -4.83
C ARG A 72 4.76 -14.76 -3.62
N LEU A 73 3.72 -13.93 -3.71
CA LEU A 73 2.74 -13.71 -2.64
C LEU A 73 1.51 -14.63 -2.75
N ILE A 74 1.50 -15.51 -3.74
CA ILE A 74 0.45 -16.51 -3.92
C ILE A 74 0.76 -17.72 -3.02
N ARG A 75 -0.28 -18.24 -2.36
CA ARG A 75 -0.17 -19.41 -1.48
C ARG A 75 0.31 -20.63 -2.27
N LYS A 76 1.33 -21.32 -1.75
CA LYS A 76 1.94 -22.52 -2.37
C LYS A 76 2.49 -22.27 -3.79
N SER A 77 2.93 -21.05 -4.08
CA SER A 77 3.59 -20.73 -5.34
C SER A 77 4.96 -21.42 -5.45
N LEU A 78 5.29 -21.89 -6.66
CA LEU A 78 6.65 -22.35 -6.97
C LEU A 78 7.66 -21.19 -7.07
N CYS A 79 7.18 -19.95 -7.15
CA CYS A 79 7.99 -18.73 -7.25
C CYS A 79 8.37 -18.13 -5.89
N PHE A 80 8.33 -18.90 -4.80
CA PHE A 80 8.63 -18.36 -3.46
C PHE A 80 10.07 -17.81 -3.37
N SER A 81 10.26 -16.79 -2.53
CA SER A 81 11.59 -16.26 -2.24
C SER A 81 12.32 -17.16 -1.25
N LYS A 82 13.62 -17.42 -1.49
CA LYS A 82 14.44 -18.28 -0.63
C LYS A 82 14.90 -17.57 0.65
N CYS A 83 14.99 -16.25 0.63
CA CYS A 83 15.28 -15.42 1.79
C CYS A 83 14.44 -14.13 1.75
N LYS A 84 14.42 -13.42 2.88
CA LYS A 84 13.67 -12.16 3.04
C LYS A 84 14.12 -11.09 2.05
N GLU A 85 15.43 -10.88 1.90
CA GLU A 85 16.00 -9.88 1.00
C GLU A 85 15.52 -10.04 -0.46
N MET A 86 15.39 -11.28 -0.95
CA MET A 86 14.85 -11.53 -2.30
C MET A 86 13.38 -11.14 -2.44
N LEU A 87 12.59 -11.27 -1.36
CA LEU A 87 11.20 -10.81 -1.36
C LEU A 87 11.16 -9.28 -1.33
N ASP A 88 11.96 -8.66 -0.45
CA ASP A 88 12.04 -7.21 -0.30
C ASP A 88 12.44 -6.55 -1.64
N ASN A 89 13.53 -7.00 -2.27
CA ASN A 89 13.97 -6.50 -3.59
C ASN A 89 12.89 -6.63 -4.67
N HIS A 90 12.11 -7.72 -4.66
CA HIS A 90 11.04 -7.92 -5.63
C HIS A 90 9.83 -7.01 -5.35
N LEU A 91 9.51 -6.79 -4.08
CA LEU A 91 8.48 -5.84 -3.65
C LEU A 91 8.86 -4.43 -4.07
N ASP A 92 10.11 -4.02 -3.89
CA ASP A 92 10.60 -2.68 -4.25
C ASP A 92 10.48 -2.42 -5.75
N VAL A 93 10.98 -3.36 -6.58
CA VAL A 93 10.86 -3.24 -8.03
C VAL A 93 9.39 -3.21 -8.48
N TYR A 94 8.53 -4.04 -7.89
CA TYR A 94 7.11 -4.05 -8.23
C TYR A 94 6.40 -2.76 -7.81
N GLN A 95 6.74 -2.20 -6.65
CA GLN A 95 6.21 -0.92 -6.18
C GLN A 95 6.62 0.22 -7.12
N CYS A 96 7.89 0.30 -7.50
CA CYS A 96 8.38 1.27 -8.49
C CYS A 96 7.63 1.11 -9.82
N TYR A 97 7.49 -0.12 -10.32
CA TYR A 97 6.72 -0.39 -11.54
C TYR A 97 5.28 0.11 -11.43
N ASN A 98 4.56 -0.24 -10.35
CA ASN A 98 3.16 0.12 -10.21
C ASN A 98 2.95 1.63 -10.01
N ASN A 99 3.90 2.33 -9.39
CA ASN A 99 3.75 3.73 -9.02
C ASN A 99 4.34 4.71 -10.06
N LEU A 100 5.40 4.32 -10.78
CA LEU A 100 6.12 5.19 -11.73
C LEU A 100 5.87 4.84 -13.20
N ILE A 101 5.71 3.55 -13.54
CA ILE A 101 5.66 3.07 -14.93
C ILE A 101 4.23 2.72 -15.37
N ARG A 102 3.46 2.05 -14.50
CA ARG A 102 2.14 1.54 -14.84
C ARG A 102 1.08 2.63 -14.80
N ILE A 103 0.53 2.96 -15.97
CA ILE A 103 -0.63 3.85 -16.10
C ILE A 103 -1.85 3.22 -15.41
N ASN A 104 -2.58 4.04 -14.67
CA ASN A 104 -3.81 3.64 -14.00
C ASN A 104 -5.00 4.35 -14.63
N SER A 105 -5.89 3.60 -15.27
CA SER A 105 -7.08 4.15 -15.93
C SER A 105 -8.01 4.89 -14.98
N ALA A 106 -8.03 4.55 -13.69
CA ALA A 106 -8.82 5.26 -12.68
C ALA A 106 -8.22 6.63 -12.31
N LEU A 107 -6.96 6.89 -12.67
CA LEU A 107 -6.27 8.17 -12.45
C LEU A 107 -6.22 9.03 -13.72
N THR A 108 -6.62 8.46 -14.86
CA THR A 108 -6.65 9.15 -16.14
C THR A 108 -7.64 10.32 -16.10
N ILE A 109 -7.23 11.49 -16.61
CA ILE A 109 -8.12 12.65 -16.75
C ILE A 109 -8.78 12.58 -18.12
N GLU A 110 -10.11 12.49 -18.12
CA GLU A 110 -10.90 12.58 -19.35
C GLU A 110 -10.88 14.01 -19.89
N LYS A 111 -10.55 14.14 -21.17
CA LYS A 111 -10.61 15.42 -21.89
C LYS A 111 -11.84 15.50 -22.78
N LYS A 112 -12.08 16.68 -23.37
CA LYS A 112 -13.21 16.91 -24.27
C LYS A 112 -13.16 15.94 -25.45
N LYS A 113 -14.33 15.67 -26.05
CA LYS A 113 -14.43 14.95 -27.32
C LYS A 113 -13.44 15.57 -28.31
N ASP A 114 -12.60 14.72 -28.89
CA ASP A 114 -11.50 15.02 -29.84
C ASP A 114 -10.10 15.24 -29.23
N GLU A 115 -9.96 15.30 -27.90
CA GLU A 115 -8.65 15.32 -27.23
C GLU A 115 -8.32 13.96 -26.59
N LYS A 116 -7.04 13.54 -26.66
CA LYS A 116 -6.57 12.35 -25.94
C LYS A 116 -6.60 12.60 -24.43
N ASN A 117 -7.12 11.62 -23.69
CA ASN A 117 -7.06 11.63 -22.23
C ASN A 117 -5.63 11.74 -21.71
N ILE A 118 -5.46 12.38 -20.54
CA ILE A 118 -4.16 12.44 -19.88
C ILE A 118 -4.01 11.18 -19.01
N GLU A 119 -3.17 10.26 -19.48
CA GLU A 119 -2.77 9.07 -18.74
C GLU A 119 -1.81 9.46 -17.60
N ARG A 120 -2.04 8.89 -16.42
CA ARG A 120 -1.23 9.19 -15.23
C ARG A 120 -0.91 7.94 -14.42
N THR A 121 0.22 7.99 -13.74
CA THR A 121 0.63 7.02 -12.72
C THR A 121 0.35 7.58 -11.32
N PRO A 122 0.33 6.74 -10.26
CA PRO A 122 0.20 7.22 -8.89
C PRO A 122 1.20 8.32 -8.52
N CYS A 123 2.48 8.17 -8.85
CA CYS A 123 3.49 9.18 -8.55
C CYS A 123 3.28 10.50 -9.31
N MET A 124 2.63 10.48 -10.48
CA MET A 124 2.24 11.72 -11.17
C MET A 124 1.06 12.42 -10.49
N VAL A 125 0.16 11.69 -9.85
CA VAL A 125 -0.97 12.28 -9.12
C VAL A 125 -0.50 12.95 -7.82
N GLU A 126 0.54 12.40 -7.20
CA GLU A 126 1.17 12.93 -5.98
C GLU A 126 2.31 13.93 -6.27
N ASP A 127 2.45 14.40 -7.52
CA ASP A 127 3.48 15.36 -7.95
C ASP A 127 4.94 14.93 -7.64
N ILE A 128 5.20 13.62 -7.50
CA ILE A 128 6.54 13.05 -7.30
C ILE A 128 7.33 13.03 -8.62
N THR A 129 6.63 12.89 -9.75
CA THR A 129 7.18 12.93 -11.11
C THR A 129 6.18 13.60 -12.04
N ASP A 130 6.64 14.18 -13.13
CA ASP A 130 5.82 14.88 -14.12
C ASP A 130 5.52 14.04 -15.38
N HIS A 131 6.07 12.83 -15.47
CA HIS A 131 5.90 11.92 -16.60
C HIS A 131 5.81 10.45 -16.16
N VAL A 132 5.33 9.60 -17.08
CA VAL A 132 5.35 8.14 -16.95
C VAL A 132 6.77 7.65 -17.20
N TRP A 133 7.33 6.93 -16.24
CA TRP A 133 8.68 6.40 -16.36
C TRP A 133 8.72 5.18 -17.28
N THR A 134 9.89 4.95 -17.87
CA THR A 134 10.27 3.72 -18.56
C THR A 134 11.07 2.81 -17.65
N TRP A 135 11.17 1.53 -18.03
CA TRP A 135 12.08 0.60 -17.35
C TRP A 135 13.54 1.04 -17.43
N GLU A 136 13.94 1.66 -18.55
CA GLU A 136 15.30 2.15 -18.75
C GLU A 136 15.64 3.27 -17.75
N GLU A 137 14.75 4.26 -17.59
CA GLU A 137 14.91 5.33 -16.61
C GLU A 137 14.99 4.78 -15.19
N LEU A 138 14.06 3.89 -14.82
CA LEU A 138 14.04 3.29 -13.48
C LEU A 138 15.34 2.55 -13.16
N LEU A 139 15.85 1.74 -14.09
CA LEU A 139 17.06 0.93 -13.88
C LEU A 139 18.36 1.75 -13.95
N LYS A 140 18.35 2.90 -14.65
CA LYS A 140 19.50 3.81 -14.75
C LYS A 140 19.47 4.92 -13.72
N PHE A 141 18.38 5.09 -12.98
CA PHE A 141 18.24 6.14 -11.99
C PHE A 141 19.30 6.01 -10.90
N LYS A 142 20.08 7.08 -10.71
CA LYS A 142 21.07 7.16 -9.65
C LYS A 142 20.45 7.90 -8.49
N VAL A 143 20.26 7.19 -7.38
CA VAL A 143 19.77 7.80 -6.14
C VAL A 143 20.78 8.86 -5.71
N PRO A 144 20.37 10.13 -5.56
CA PRO A 144 21.26 11.17 -5.05
C PRO A 144 21.73 10.82 -3.63
N PRO A 145 22.94 11.21 -3.24
CA PRO A 145 23.46 10.91 -1.91
C PRO A 145 22.53 11.52 -0.85
N THR A 146 22.08 10.69 0.10
CA THR A 146 21.27 11.13 1.22
C THR A 146 22.06 12.16 2.02
N THR A 147 21.61 13.41 2.04
CA THR A 147 22.21 14.43 2.90
C THR A 147 21.79 14.09 4.33
N GLY A 148 22.76 13.62 5.12
CA GLY A 148 22.57 13.31 6.55
C GLY A 148 22.59 14.56 7.41
#